data_AF-A0A2I0NUN3-F1
#
_entry.id   AF-A0A2I0NUN3-F1
#
_cell.length_a   1.000
_cell.length_b   1.000
_cell.length_c   1.000
_cell.angle_alpha   90.00
_cell.angle_beta   90.00
_cell.angle_gamma   90.00
#
_symmetry.space_group_name_H-M   'P 1'
#
loop_
_entity.id
_entity.type
_entity.pdbx_description
1 polymer ?
#
loop_
_entity_poly.entity_id
_entity_poly.type
_entity_poly.pdbx_seq_one_letter_code
_entity_poly.pdbx_strand_id
1 'polypeptide(L)'
;IFLRKLIPGATDKSYGIHVARLAGIPKKVTERAEMLLSESMNRAVPAGTRPQRYTQILLVDDSAESSIPAEHPTLRALARVNPDEMTPLQALAKIVELKKTLDRNSTP
;
A
#
# COMPACT_ATOMS: atom_id res chain seq x y z
N ILE A 1 30.44 5.73 5.84
CA ILE A 1 31.53 4.84 6.33
C ILE A 1 30.89 3.62 6.97
N PHE A 2 31.27 2.41 6.56
CA PHE A 2 30.75 1.16 7.13
C PHE A 2 31.70 0.63 8.21
N LEU A 3 31.11 0.18 9.33
CA LEU A 3 31.84 -0.49 10.40
C LEU A 3 32.06 -1.96 10.02
N ARG A 4 33.26 -2.49 10.26
CA ARG A 4 33.65 -3.89 9.96
C ARG A 4 33.67 -4.80 11.20
N LYS A 5 33.06 -4.37 12.30
CA LYS A 5 33.06 -5.08 13.59
C LYS A 5 31.68 -5.68 13.86
N LEU A 6 31.64 -6.99 14.11
CA LEU A 6 30.44 -7.69 14.57
C LEU A 6 30.34 -7.58 16.10
N ILE A 7 29.16 -7.22 16.60
CA ILE A 7 28.84 -7.15 18.03
C ILE A 7 27.66 -8.09 18.27
N PRO A 8 27.67 -8.92 19.33
CA PRO A 8 26.52 -9.76 19.66
C PRO A 8 25.32 -8.90 20.08
N GLY A 9 24.15 -9.18 19.50
CA GLY A 9 22.91 -8.45 19.76
C GLY A 9 22.05 -8.33 18.49
N ALA A 10 20.75 -8.12 18.68
CA ALA A 10 19.85 -7.76 17.59
C ALA A 10 20.05 -6.28 17.21
N THR A 11 19.74 -5.93 15.96
CA THR A 11 19.81 -4.55 15.49
C THR A 11 18.40 -3.98 15.32
N ASP A 12 18.18 -2.78 15.84
CA ASP A 12 16.89 -2.10 15.74
C ASP A 12 16.79 -1.22 14.48
N LYS A 13 17.85 -1.16 13.66
CA LYS A 13 17.96 -0.26 12.51
C LYS A 13 18.17 -1.04 11.20
N SER A 14 17.32 -0.79 10.21
CA SER A 14 17.44 -1.40 8.88
C SER A 14 18.34 -0.56 7.95
N TYR A 15 19.65 -0.84 7.99
CA TYR A 15 20.61 -0.21 7.08
C TYR A 15 20.34 -0.52 5.60
N GLY A 16 19.68 -1.63 5.28
CA GLY A 16 19.33 -2.00 3.90
C GLY A 16 18.41 -0.97 3.23
N ILE A 17 17.40 -0.48 3.97
CA ILE A 17 16.49 0.59 3.48
C ILE A 17 17.27 1.90 3.28
N HIS A 18 18.21 2.20 4.17
CA HIS A 18 19.04 3.39 4.07
C HIS A 18 19.92 3.37 2.82
N VAL A 19 20.54 2.23 2.51
CA VAL A 19 21.37 2.07 1.30
C VAL A 19 20.50 2.08 0.04
N ALA A 20 19.31 1.48 0.06
CA ALA A 20 18.35 1.55 -1.06
C ALA A 20 18.01 3.00 -1.45
N ARG A 21 17.83 3.88 -0.46
CA ARG A 21 17.61 5.31 -0.70
C ARG A 21 18.81 5.99 -1.36
N LEU A 22 20.02 5.66 -0.90
CA LEU A 22 21.26 6.17 -1.50
C LEU A 22 21.48 5.64 -2.93
N ALA A 23 20.98 4.45 -3.23
CA ALA A 23 21.01 3.83 -4.56
C ALA A 23 19.96 4.39 -5.55
N GLY A 24 19.15 5.37 -5.12
CA GLY A 24 18.15 6.00 -5.99
C GLY A 24 16.87 5.19 -6.20
N ILE A 25 16.60 4.20 -5.32
CA ILE A 25 15.34 3.46 -5.37
C ILE A 25 14.16 4.42 -5.11
N PRO A 26 13.03 4.30 -5.85
CA PRO A 26 11.88 5.20 -5.72
C PRO A 26 11.37 5.35 -4.29
N LYS A 27 11.05 6.58 -3.87
CA LYS A 27 10.61 6.90 -2.50
C LYS A 27 9.45 6.03 -2.02
N LYS A 28 8.45 5.82 -2.87
CA LYS A 28 7.27 4.98 -2.60
C LYS A 28 7.64 3.56 -2.14
N VAL A 29 8.73 2.99 -2.69
CA VAL A 29 9.22 1.65 -2.31
C VAL A 29 9.89 1.69 -0.95
N THR A 30 10.77 2.68 -0.72
CA THR A 30 11.47 2.82 0.56
C THR A 30 10.51 3.11 1.72
N GLU A 31 9.46 3.92 1.49
CA GLU A 31 8.43 4.23 2.48
C GLU A 31 7.60 3.00 2.84
N ARG A 32 7.19 2.20 1.84
CA ARG A 32 6.51 0.92 2.09
C ARG A 32 7.36 -0.06 2.88
N ALA A 33 8.66 -0.13 2.60
CA ALA A 33 9.58 -0.97 3.35
C ALA A 33 9.70 -0.52 4.82
N GLU A 34 9.71 0.78 5.11
CA GLU A 34 9.73 1.33 6.48
C GLU A 34 8.44 1.00 7.25
N MET A 35 7.29 1.09 6.58
CA MET A 35 6.00 0.68 7.17
C MET A 35 5.98 -0.79 7.55
N LEU A 36 6.39 -1.68 6.64
CA LEU A 36 6.45 -3.13 6.88
C LEU A 36 7.44 -3.49 8.00
N LEU A 37 8.58 -2.80 8.06
CA LEU A 37 9.55 -2.98 9.14
C LEU A 37 8.91 -2.67 10.50
N SER A 38 8.22 -1.53 10.59
CA SER A 38 7.54 -1.08 11.81
C SER A 38 6.44 -2.07 12.24
N GLU A 39 5.67 -2.59 11.28
CA GLU A 39 4.66 -3.61 11.53
C GLU A 39 5.29 -4.92 12.05
N SER A 40 6.38 -5.37 11.43
CA SER A 40 7.07 -6.60 11.82
C SER A 40 7.75 -6.53 13.19
N MET A 41 8.22 -5.35 13.59
CA MET A 41 8.79 -5.13 14.92
C MET A 41 7.71 -5.17 16.00
N ASN A 42 6.52 -4.62 15.72
CA ASN A 42 5.39 -4.65 16.64
C ASN A 42 4.74 -6.03 16.74
N ARG A 43 4.81 -6.82 15.67
CA ARG A 43 4.34 -8.21 15.65
C ARG A 43 5.42 -9.11 16.22
N ALA A 44 5.38 -9.38 17.54
CA ALA A 44 6.22 -10.39 18.16
C ALA A 44 5.99 -11.74 17.47
N VAL A 45 6.89 -12.11 16.55
CA VAL A 45 6.85 -13.41 15.88
C VAL A 45 7.35 -14.44 16.89
N PRO A 46 6.54 -15.44 17.29
CA PRO A 46 7.04 -16.50 18.15
C PRO A 46 8.23 -17.18 17.48
N ALA A 47 9.32 -17.34 18.23
CA ALA A 47 10.55 -17.96 17.76
C ALA A 47 10.27 -19.39 17.26
N GLY A 48 10.15 -19.57 15.95
CA GLY A 48 9.85 -20.86 15.34
C GLY A 48 9.20 -20.80 13.96
N THR A 49 8.55 -19.69 13.61
CA THR A 49 7.95 -19.55 12.28
C THR A 49 9.01 -19.13 11.27
N ARG A 50 9.47 -20.10 10.45
CA ARG A 50 10.35 -19.83 9.29
C ARG A 50 9.70 -18.75 8.41
N PRO A 51 10.39 -17.64 8.10
CA PRO A 51 9.85 -16.70 7.12
C PRO A 51 9.71 -17.44 5.79
N GLN A 52 8.52 -17.34 5.20
CA GLN A 52 8.22 -17.88 3.88
C GLN A 52 9.32 -17.39 2.91
N ARG A 53 10.01 -18.33 2.29
CA ARG A 53 11.08 -18.04 1.34
C ARG A 53 10.48 -17.28 0.15
N TYR A 54 10.71 -15.98 0.08
CA TYR A 54 10.48 -15.17 -1.12
C TYR A 54 11.58 -15.47 -2.16
N THR A 55 11.70 -16.73 -2.58
CA THR A 55 12.58 -17.14 -3.70
C THR A 55 11.79 -17.56 -4.93
N GLN A 56 10.49 -17.30 -4.96
CA GLN A 56 9.77 -17.37 -6.20
C GLN A 56 9.94 -16.04 -6.90
N ILE A 57 10.89 -16.03 -7.83
CA ILE A 57 10.94 -15.06 -8.92
C ILE A 57 9.52 -15.02 -9.50
N LEU A 58 8.79 -13.94 -9.22
CA LEU A 58 7.54 -13.63 -9.91
C LEU A 58 7.92 -13.19 -11.33
N LEU A 59 8.24 -14.19 -12.15
CA LEU A 59 8.12 -14.13 -13.59
C LEU A 59 6.63 -13.91 -13.86
N VAL A 60 6.26 -12.68 -14.18
CA VAL A 60 4.94 -12.25 -14.69
C VAL A 60 3.79 -13.04 -14.08
N ASP A 61 3.40 -12.65 -12.87
CA ASP A 61 2.20 -13.19 -12.24
C ASP A 61 1.08 -12.20 -12.53
N ASP A 62 0.04 -12.67 -13.20
CA ASP A 62 -1.20 -11.96 -13.55
C ASP A 62 -2.08 -11.69 -12.30
N SER A 63 -1.43 -11.56 -11.14
CA SER A 63 -1.99 -11.61 -9.79
C SER A 63 -1.72 -10.31 -9.01
N ALA A 64 -1.65 -9.18 -9.72
CA ALA A 64 -1.59 -7.83 -9.17
C ALA A 64 -2.88 -7.38 -8.43
N GLU A 65 -3.67 -8.31 -7.89
CA GLU A 65 -4.91 -8.04 -7.17
C GLU A 65 -4.73 -7.99 -5.64
N SER A 66 -3.50 -8.17 -5.13
CA SER A 66 -3.22 -8.22 -3.68
C SER A 66 -2.95 -6.86 -3.03
N SER A 67 -3.64 -5.81 -3.45
CA SER A 67 -3.96 -4.62 -2.62
C SER A 67 -4.99 -3.74 -3.31
N ILE A 68 -6.16 -4.29 -3.65
CA ILE A 68 -7.30 -3.45 -3.98
C ILE A 68 -7.89 -3.03 -2.63
N PRO A 69 -7.74 -1.76 -2.18
CA PRO A 69 -8.52 -1.29 -1.04
C PRO A 69 -9.97 -1.55 -1.41
N ALA A 70 -10.72 -2.25 -0.54
CA ALA A 70 -12.12 -2.62 -0.80
C ALA A 70 -12.82 -1.46 -1.49
N GLU A 71 -13.12 -1.61 -2.78
CA GLU A 71 -13.50 -0.47 -3.60
C GLU A 71 -14.71 0.19 -2.95
N HIS A 72 -14.55 1.46 -2.61
CA HIS A 72 -15.63 2.20 -1.97
C HIS A 72 -16.84 2.15 -2.92
N PRO A 73 -18.05 1.80 -2.45
CA PRO A 73 -19.20 1.55 -3.33
C PRO A 73 -19.54 2.74 -4.24
N THR A 74 -19.15 3.96 -3.85
CA THR A 74 -19.32 5.17 -4.69
C THR A 74 -18.34 5.25 -5.85
N LEU A 75 -17.11 4.70 -5.74
CA LEU A 75 -16.14 4.66 -6.84
C LEU A 75 -16.64 3.74 -7.95
N ARG A 76 -17.22 2.60 -7.58
CA ARG A 76 -17.87 1.68 -8.51
C ARG A 76 -19.08 2.31 -9.20
N ALA A 77 -19.85 3.12 -8.47
CA ALA A 77 -20.96 3.87 -9.05
C ALA A 77 -20.47 4.94 -10.03
N LEU A 78 -19.41 5.68 -9.69
CA LEU A 78 -18.81 6.71 -10.55
C LEU A 78 -18.24 6.12 -11.85
N ALA A 79 -17.58 4.96 -11.79
CA ALA A 79 -17.03 4.29 -12.97
C ALA A 79 -18.09 3.90 -14.02
N ARG A 80 -19.37 3.82 -13.64
CA ARG A 80 -20.49 3.51 -14.54
C ARG A 80 -21.19 4.75 -15.11
N VAL A 81 -20.79 5.94 -14.68
CA VAL A 81 -21.42 7.20 -15.11
C VAL A 81 -20.81 7.60 -16.45
N ASN A 82 -21.65 7.79 -17.48
CA ASN A 82 -21.23 8.31 -18.77
C ASN A 82 -21.60 9.81 -18.89
N PRO A 83 -20.63 10.75 -18.82
CA PRO A 83 -20.90 12.18 -18.90
C PRO A 83 -21.40 12.63 -20.29
N ASP A 84 -21.09 11.88 -21.35
CA ASP A 84 -21.43 12.26 -22.73
C ASP A 84 -22.91 12.07 -23.05
N GLU A 85 -23.62 11.27 -22.25
CA GLU A 85 -25.05 10.94 -22.44
C GLU A 85 -25.97 11.69 -21.48
N MET A 86 -25.46 12.65 -20.70
CA MET A 86 -26.26 13.38 -19.72
C MET A 86 -26.31 14.88 -19.96
N THR A 87 -27.46 15.47 -19.62
CA THR A 87 -27.60 16.92 -19.62
C THR A 87 -26.79 17.56 -18.49
N PRO A 88 -26.34 18.82 -18.62
CA PRO A 88 -25.59 19.50 -17.56
C PRO A 88 -26.30 19.50 -16.19
N LEU A 89 -27.63 19.61 -16.21
CA LEU A 89 -28.46 19.57 -14.99
C LEU A 89 -28.43 18.18 -14.33
N GLN A 90 -28.51 17.12 -15.14
CA GLN A 90 -28.46 15.74 -14.68
C GLN A 90 -27.07 15.36 -14.15
N ALA A 91 -26.00 15.86 -14.77
CA ALA A 91 -24.64 15.69 -14.29
C ALA A 91 -24.47 16.30 -12.88
N LEU A 92 -24.95 17.53 -12.69
CA LEU A 92 -24.89 18.23 -11.41
C LEU A 92 -25.67 17.47 -10.33
N ALA A 93 -26.88 16.99 -10.65
CA ALA A 93 -27.68 16.15 -9.75
C ALA A 93 -26.94 14.87 -9.34
N LYS A 94 -26.27 14.19 -10.28
CA LYS A 94 -25.49 12.98 -10.02
C LYS A 94 -24.28 13.23 -9.12
N ILE A 95 -23.59 14.35 -9.30
CA ILE A 95 -22.45 14.76 -8.46
C ILE A 95 -22.90 14.99 -7.00
N VAL A 96 -24.04 15.64 -6.80
CA VAL A 96 -24.60 15.88 -5.45
C VAL A 96 -24.95 14.55 -4.76
N GLU A 97 -25.54 13.60 -5.49
CA GLU A 97 -25.86 12.25 -5.00
C GLU A 97 -24.60 11.48 -4.57
N LEU A 98 -23.56 11.52 -5.40
CA LEU A 98 -22.28 10.85 -5.13
C LEU A 98 -21.54 11.45 -3.93
N LYS A 99 -21.60 12.78 -3.76
CA LYS A 99 -21.03 13.44 -2.58
C LYS A 99 -21.74 13.00 -1.29
N LYS A 100 -23.08 12.94 -1.30
CA LYS A 100 -23.87 12.51 -0.15
C LYS A 100 -23.59 11.06 0.27
N THR A 101 -23.35 10.18 -0.68
CA THR A 101 -23.02 8.77 -0.42
C THR A 101 -21.59 8.59 0.08
N LEU A 102 -20.66 9.49 -0.31
CA LEU A 102 -19.31 9.53 0.24
C LEU A 102 -19.30 10.00 1.69
N ASP A 103 -20.02 11.08 2.01
CA ASP A 103 -20.09 11.63 3.39
C ASP A 103 -20.70 10.62 4.37
N ARG A 104 -21.75 9.88 3.95
CA ARG A 104 -22.42 8.87 4.78
C ARG A 104 -21.54 7.66 5.11
N ASN A 105 -20.65 7.27 4.20
CA ASN A 105 -19.78 6.10 4.36
C ASN A 105 -18.37 6.46 4.86
N SER A 106 -18.03 7.76 4.93
CA SER A 106 -16.77 8.26 5.47
C SER A 106 -16.80 8.48 6.99
N THR A 107 -17.95 8.27 7.64
CA THR A 107 -18.06 8.34 9.11
C THR A 107 -17.89 6.91 9.67
N PRO A 108 -16.89 6.66 10.54
CA PRO A 108 -16.66 5.35 11.14
C PRO A 108 -17.80 4.93 12.09
#